data_AF-A0A954IBE3-F1
#
_entry.id   AF-A0A954IBE3-F1
#
_cell.length_a   1.000
_cell.length_b   1.000
_cell.length_c   1.000
_cell.angle_alpha   90.00
_cell.angle_beta   90.00
_cell.angle_gamma   90.00
#
_symmetry.space_group_name_H-M   'P 1'
#
loop_
_entity.id
_entity.type
_entity.pdbx_description
1 polymer ?
#
loop_
_entity_poly.entity_id
_entity_poly.type
_entity_poly.pdbx_seq_one_letter_code
_entity_poly.pdbx_strand_id
1 'polypeptide(L)'
;ASRLGPDALHCDCHQLQHCLSRTAREIKVALLDQSLLAGIGNLYASEILHVAGIHPQRTSDSLTAAEVSRVAAAIHDVLTEAIQYEGSTLSDGTYRNALNTAGSYQNHHRVYQRGDEICRSCGAARVERIVQAQRATFFCARCQR
;
A
#
# COMPACT_ATOMS: atom_id res chain seq x y z
N ALA A 1 13.16 11.88 20.10
CA ALA A 1 13.54 10.89 19.09
C ALA A 1 12.27 10.16 18.66
N SER A 2 11.75 10.40 17.45
CA SER A 2 10.61 9.63 16.94
C SER A 2 11.08 8.21 16.66
N ARG A 3 10.63 7.27 17.50
CA ARG A 3 10.95 5.86 17.35
C ARG A 3 10.15 5.35 16.13
N LEU A 4 10.84 4.78 15.16
CA LEU A 4 10.18 4.10 14.04
C LEU A 4 9.35 2.93 14.57
N GLY A 5 8.25 2.63 13.88
CA GLY A 5 7.50 1.40 14.07
C GLY A 5 8.29 0.17 13.63
N PRO A 6 7.73 -1.05 13.79
CA PRO A 6 8.31 -2.26 13.23
C PRO A 6 8.48 -2.14 11.71
N ASP A 7 9.46 -2.84 11.15
CA ASP A 7 9.67 -2.95 9.70
C ASP A 7 8.51 -3.73 9.07
N ALA A 8 7.83 -3.10 8.09
CA ALA A 8 6.69 -3.68 7.40
C ALA A 8 6.98 -5.03 6.74
N LEU A 9 8.16 -5.22 6.15
CA LEU A 9 8.49 -6.47 5.44
C LEU A 9 8.62 -7.66 6.40
N HIS A 10 8.98 -7.38 7.66
CA HIS A 10 9.23 -8.37 8.70
C HIS A 10 8.13 -8.40 9.77
N CYS A 11 7.04 -7.64 9.59
CA CYS A 11 5.95 -7.55 10.55
C CYS A 11 4.98 -8.72 10.38
N ASP A 12 4.78 -9.51 11.44
CA ASP A 12 3.80 -10.60 11.42
C ASP A 12 2.35 -10.07 11.57
N CYS A 13 1.37 -10.94 11.33
CA CYS A 13 -0.05 -10.57 11.40
C CYS A 13 -0.47 -10.06 12.79
N HIS A 14 0.10 -10.60 13.87
CA HIS A 14 -0.29 -10.22 15.23
C HIS A 14 0.28 -8.84 15.60
N GLN A 15 1.54 -8.59 15.25
CA GLN A 15 2.17 -7.27 15.36
C GLN A 15 1.43 -6.23 14.53
N LEU A 16 1.06 -6.57 13.28
CA LEU A 16 0.29 -5.68 12.42
C LEU A 16 -1.08 -5.36 13.04
N GLN A 17 -1.79 -6.36 13.55
CA GLN A 17 -3.07 -6.16 14.22
C GLN A 17 -2.93 -5.23 15.43
N HIS A 18 -1.90 -5.45 16.25
CA HIS A 18 -1.60 -4.60 17.38
C HIS A 18 -1.33 -3.15 16.94
N CYS A 19 -0.54 -2.95 15.88
CA CYS A 19 -0.29 -1.61 15.33
C CYS A 19 -1.59 -0.95 14.84
N LEU A 20 -2.36 -1.64 13.99
CA LEU A 20 -3.57 -1.08 13.37
C LEU A 20 -4.67 -0.74 14.39
N SER A 21 -4.80 -1.52 15.47
CA SER A 21 -5.79 -1.26 16.53
C SER A 21 -5.51 -0.01 17.37
N ARG A 22 -4.32 0.59 17.27
CA ARG A 22 -3.94 1.79 18.04
C ARG A 22 -4.47 3.10 17.46
N THR A 23 -5.19 3.05 16.34
CA THR A 23 -5.70 4.24 15.68
C THR A 23 -6.99 3.94 14.91
N ALA A 24 -7.90 4.91 14.87
CA ALA A 24 -9.14 4.86 14.09
C ALA A 24 -9.03 5.62 12.76
N ARG A 25 -7.80 5.99 12.35
CA ARG A 25 -7.58 6.65 11.05
C ARG A 25 -7.93 5.69 9.91
N GLU A 26 -8.24 6.24 8.75
CA GLU A 26 -8.39 5.45 7.52
C GLU A 26 -7.12 4.59 7.30
N ILE A 27 -7.30 3.32 6.95
CA ILE A 27 -6.24 2.31 6.91
C ILE A 27 -5.09 2.74 6.00
N LYS A 28 -5.39 3.38 4.86
CA LYS A 28 -4.35 3.92 3.99
C LYS A 28 -3.50 4.96 4.70
N VAL A 29 -4.10 5.83 5.50
CA VAL A 29 -3.38 6.87 6.26
C VAL A 29 -2.56 6.22 7.37
N ALA A 30 -3.11 5.22 8.06
CA ALA A 30 -2.41 4.47 9.09
C ALA A 30 -1.14 3.77 8.55
N LEU A 31 -1.21 3.15 7.37
CA LEU A 31 -0.06 2.49 6.73
C LEU A 31 1.06 3.45 6.33
N LEU A 32 0.80 4.77 6.23
CA LEU A 32 1.84 5.76 5.92
C LEU A 32 2.56 6.29 7.18
N ASP A 33 2.04 5.99 8.37
CA ASP A 33 2.61 6.44 9.62
C ASP A 33 3.85 5.62 9.98
N GLN A 34 5.04 6.19 9.73
CA GLN A 34 6.32 5.52 9.99
C GLN A 34 6.58 5.23 11.47
N SER A 35 5.84 5.87 12.39
CA SER A 35 5.91 5.53 13.82
C SER A 35 5.03 4.34 14.18
N LEU A 36 4.03 4.04 13.35
CA LEU A 36 3.15 2.88 13.50
C LEU A 36 3.71 1.64 12.81
N LEU A 37 4.19 1.80 11.58
CA LEU A 37 4.73 0.75 10.72
C LEU A 37 5.69 1.41 9.71
N ALA A 38 6.96 1.02 9.73
CA ALA A 38 7.99 1.67 8.91
C ALA A 38 8.15 0.97 7.55
N GLY A 39 8.47 1.74 6.52
CA GLY A 39 8.84 1.22 5.19
C GLY A 39 7.72 1.24 4.14
N ILE A 40 6.49 1.59 4.51
CA ILE A 40 5.39 1.72 3.54
C ILE A 40 5.23 3.17 3.10
N GLY A 41 5.39 3.39 1.79
CA GLY A 41 5.14 4.66 1.12
C GLY A 41 3.77 4.73 0.42
N ASN A 42 3.44 5.89 -0.16
CA ASN A 42 2.13 6.16 -0.78
C ASN A 42 1.75 5.19 -1.90
N LEU A 43 2.74 4.83 -2.72
CA LEU A 43 2.62 3.87 -3.80
C LEU A 43 2.24 2.49 -3.26
N TYR A 44 3.11 1.94 -2.41
CA TYR A 44 2.92 0.61 -1.86
C TYR A 44 1.64 0.50 -1.03
N ALA A 45 1.27 1.53 -0.26
CA ALA A 45 0.01 1.51 0.49
C ALA A 45 -1.22 1.31 -0.42
N SER A 46 -1.25 1.93 -1.60
CA SER A 46 -2.35 1.77 -2.55
C SER A 46 -2.36 0.35 -3.15
N GLU A 47 -1.18 -0.15 -3.54
CA GLU A 47 -1.03 -1.50 -4.11
C GLU A 47 -1.37 -2.61 -3.10
N ILE A 48 -0.88 -2.49 -1.87
CA ILE A 48 -1.13 -3.42 -0.76
C ILE A 48 -2.62 -3.54 -0.47
N LEU A 49 -3.33 -2.40 -0.34
CA LEU A 49 -4.76 -2.41 -0.04
C LEU A 49 -5.58 -2.97 -1.19
N HIS A 50 -5.14 -2.78 -2.43
CA HIS A 50 -5.77 -3.40 -3.60
C HIS A 50 -5.57 -4.92 -3.61
N VAL A 51 -4.35 -5.41 -3.35
CA VAL A 51 -4.07 -6.85 -3.25
C VAL A 51 -4.84 -7.49 -2.08
N ALA A 52 -4.95 -6.80 -0.94
CA ALA A 52 -5.70 -7.27 0.23
C ALA A 52 -7.23 -7.18 0.07
N GLY A 53 -7.72 -6.44 -0.93
CA GLY A 53 -9.15 -6.19 -1.15
C GLY A 53 -9.79 -5.29 -0.08
N ILE A 54 -9.04 -4.38 0.52
CA ILE A 54 -9.50 -3.49 1.59
C ILE A 54 -9.71 -2.07 1.05
N HIS A 55 -10.87 -1.48 1.30
CA HIS A 55 -11.15 -0.11 0.89
C HIS A 55 -10.27 0.89 1.67
N PRO A 56 -9.61 1.85 1.00
CA PRO A 56 -8.60 2.69 1.66
C PRO A 56 -9.15 3.63 2.75
N GLN A 57 -10.46 3.88 2.75
CA GLN A 57 -11.17 4.68 3.74
C GLN A 57 -11.75 3.89 4.93
N ARG A 58 -11.61 2.56 4.93
CA ARG A 58 -11.91 1.73 6.12
C ARG A 58 -11.07 2.23 7.30
N THR A 59 -11.62 2.33 8.51
CA THR A 59 -10.80 2.66 9.68
C THR A 59 -9.91 1.47 10.05
N SER A 60 -8.65 1.71 10.42
CA SER A 60 -7.68 0.64 10.68
C SER A 60 -8.07 -0.29 11.84
N ASP A 61 -8.77 0.24 12.84
CA ASP A 61 -9.29 -0.50 13.99
C ASP A 61 -10.54 -1.34 13.67
N SER A 62 -11.19 -1.12 12.51
CA SER A 62 -12.35 -1.91 12.07
C SER A 62 -11.99 -3.21 11.37
N LEU A 63 -10.70 -3.47 11.11
CA LEU A 63 -10.27 -4.66 10.38
C LEU A 63 -10.39 -5.91 11.25
N THR A 64 -11.08 -6.92 10.73
CA THR A 64 -11.13 -8.26 11.35
C THR A 64 -9.76 -8.93 11.29
N ALA A 65 -9.51 -9.91 12.15
CA ALA A 65 -8.25 -10.65 12.14
C ALA A 65 -7.93 -11.26 10.75
N ALA A 66 -8.94 -11.79 10.05
CA ALA A 66 -8.77 -12.32 8.70
C ALA A 66 -8.41 -11.25 7.67
N GLU A 67 -8.94 -10.03 7.82
CA GLU A 67 -8.56 -8.88 6.97
C GLU A 67 -7.13 -8.44 7.25
N VAL A 68 -6.73 -8.36 8.52
CA VAL A 68 -5.35 -8.05 8.89
C VAL A 68 -4.39 -9.10 8.34
N SER A 69 -4.73 -10.40 8.38
CA SER A 69 -3.91 -11.45 7.76
C SER A 69 -3.75 -11.24 6.26
N ARG A 70 -4.81 -10.84 5.53
CA ARG A 70 -4.70 -10.52 4.10
C ARG A 70 -3.83 -9.30 3.85
N VAL A 71 -3.92 -8.26 4.70
CA VAL A 71 -3.05 -7.08 4.60
C VAL A 71 -1.60 -7.46 4.87
N ALA A 72 -1.29 -8.27 5.88
CA ALA A 72 0.06 -8.73 6.19
C ALA A 72 0.68 -9.51 5.02
N ALA A 73 -0.08 -10.46 4.45
CA ALA A 73 0.35 -11.20 3.26
C ALA A 73 0.58 -10.26 2.07
N ALA A 74 -0.35 -9.32 1.82
CA ALA A 74 -0.22 -8.35 0.73
C ALA A 74 0.98 -7.41 0.90
N ILE A 75 1.31 -7.01 2.13
CA ILE A 75 2.54 -6.23 2.42
C ILE A 75 3.76 -7.02 1.98
N HIS A 76 3.88 -8.26 2.42
CA HIS A 76 5.02 -9.11 2.09
C HIS A 76 5.13 -9.33 0.57
N ASP A 77 4.03 -9.66 -0.09
CA ASP A 77 4.01 -9.93 -1.53
C ASP A 77 4.37 -8.69 -2.36
N VAL A 78 3.76 -7.55 -2.07
CA VAL A 78 3.98 -6.29 -2.80
C VAL A 78 5.39 -5.77 -2.60
N LEU A 79 5.90 -5.76 -1.37
CA LEU A 79 7.24 -5.25 -1.09
C LEU A 79 8.32 -6.18 -1.64
N THR A 80 8.13 -7.50 -1.57
CA THR A 80 9.06 -8.47 -2.18
C THR A 80 9.08 -8.33 -3.70
N GLU A 81 7.91 -8.21 -4.34
CA GLU A 81 7.79 -7.95 -5.78
C GLU A 81 8.51 -6.65 -6.14
N ALA A 82 8.30 -5.58 -5.37
CA ALA A 82 8.95 -4.30 -5.60
C ALA A 82 10.48 -4.39 -5.45
N ILE A 83 11.00 -5.11 -4.47
CA ILE A 83 12.44 -5.34 -4.30
C ILE A 83 13.01 -6.11 -5.49
N GLN A 84 12.32 -7.15 -5.94
CA GLN A 84 12.74 -7.94 -7.11
C GLN A 84 12.86 -7.08 -8.37
N TYR A 85 11.96 -6.11 -8.55
CA TYR A 85 11.98 -5.18 -9.68
C TYR A 85 12.76 -3.89 -9.41
N GLU A 86 13.53 -3.85 -8.31
CA GLU A 86 14.36 -2.72 -7.90
C GLU A 86 13.58 -1.41 -7.74
N GLY A 87 12.35 -1.48 -7.23
CA GLY A 87 11.49 -0.32 -6.97
C GLY A 87 10.85 0.26 -8.22
N SER A 88 10.19 1.42 -8.06
CA SER A 88 9.55 2.15 -9.17
C SER A 88 10.29 3.43 -9.50
N THR A 89 10.68 3.59 -10.76
CA THR A 89 11.05 4.90 -11.30
C THR A 89 9.82 5.53 -11.93
N LEU A 90 9.28 6.56 -11.27
CA LEU A 90 8.11 7.29 -11.74
C LEU A 90 8.49 8.31 -12.83
N SER A 91 7.48 8.94 -13.43
CA SER A 91 7.64 9.89 -14.55
C SER A 91 8.49 11.12 -14.25
N ASP A 92 8.70 11.46 -12.97
CA ASP A 92 9.63 12.52 -12.56
C ASP A 92 11.11 12.10 -12.58
N GLY A 93 11.39 10.80 -12.79
CA GLY A 93 12.73 10.24 -12.89
C GLY A 93 13.55 10.32 -11.60
N THR A 94 12.92 10.63 -10.46
CA THR A 94 13.61 10.95 -9.20
C THR A 94 14.20 9.75 -8.50
N TYR A 95 13.63 8.56 -8.70
CA TYR A 95 14.14 7.32 -8.12
C TYR A 95 15.06 6.58 -9.10
N ARG A 96 16.26 6.23 -8.61
CA ARG A 96 17.24 5.35 -9.26
C ARG A 96 17.81 4.41 -8.21
N ASN A 97 18.19 3.20 -8.62
CA ASN A 97 18.80 2.23 -7.74
C ASN A 97 20.27 2.61 -7.39
N ALA A 98 20.96 1.76 -6.63
CA ALA A 98 22.36 1.97 -6.24
C ALA A 98 23.36 2.02 -7.42
N LEU A 99 22.99 1.44 -8.57
CA LEU A 99 23.77 1.43 -9.81
C LEU A 99 23.35 2.56 -10.77
N ASN A 100 22.53 3.51 -10.30
CA ASN A 100 21.98 4.64 -11.06
C ASN A 100 21.04 4.23 -12.23
N THR A 101 20.52 3.01 -12.23
CA THR A 101 19.53 2.49 -13.18
C THR A 101 18.10 2.69 -12.66
N ALA A 102 17.14 2.69 -13.59
CA ALA A 102 15.73 2.80 -13.25
C ALA A 102 15.21 1.48 -12.67
N GLY A 103 14.35 1.56 -11.66
CA GLY A 103 13.53 0.43 -11.23
C GLY A 103 12.43 0.14 -12.26
N SER A 104 11.82 -1.04 -12.17
CA SER A 104 10.81 -1.51 -13.13
C SER A 104 9.45 -1.86 -12.54
N TYR A 105 9.26 -1.70 -11.22
CA TYR A 105 8.01 -2.05 -10.54
C TYR A 105 6.80 -1.22 -11.03
N GLN A 106 7.01 -0.04 -11.62
CA GLN A 106 5.93 0.76 -12.23
C GLN A 106 5.13 0.02 -13.29
N ASN A 107 5.74 -0.96 -13.97
CA ASN A 107 5.05 -1.79 -14.95
C ASN A 107 4.03 -2.74 -14.30
N HIS A 108 4.23 -3.03 -13.01
CA HIS A 108 3.45 -3.97 -12.20
C HIS A 108 2.36 -3.28 -11.36
N HIS A 109 2.24 -1.95 -11.42
CA HIS A 109 1.21 -1.23 -10.68
C HIS A 109 -0.20 -1.69 -11.10
N ARG A 110 -1.00 -2.03 -10.09
CA ARG A 110 -2.38 -2.49 -10.22
C ARG A 110 -3.33 -1.29 -10.21
N VAL A 111 -3.10 -0.33 -9.31
CA VAL A 111 -3.95 0.85 -9.13
C VAL A 111 -3.17 2.17 -9.04
N TYR A 112 -1.94 2.18 -8.51
CA TYR A 112 -1.22 3.43 -8.27
C TYR A 112 -0.94 4.21 -9.57
N GLN A 113 -1.29 5.50 -9.58
CA GLN A 113 -1.21 6.37 -10.77
C GLN A 113 -2.00 5.89 -12.00
N ARG A 114 -2.95 4.97 -11.81
CA ARG A 114 -3.83 4.46 -12.88
C ARG A 114 -5.25 5.01 -12.81
N GLY A 115 -5.42 6.20 -12.22
CA GLY A 115 -6.74 6.83 -12.08
C GLY A 115 -7.47 6.92 -13.43
N ASP A 116 -8.77 6.64 -13.42
CA ASP A 116 -9.64 6.55 -14.59
C ASP A 116 -9.34 5.39 -15.56
N GLU A 117 -8.27 4.62 -15.39
CA GLU A 117 -8.03 3.41 -16.19
C GLU A 117 -8.91 2.24 -15.73
N ILE A 118 -9.16 1.28 -16.62
CA ILE A 118 -9.82 0.02 -16.24
C ILE A 118 -8.93 -0.76 -15.28
N CYS A 119 -9.52 -1.21 -14.18
CA CYS A 119 -8.87 -2.06 -13.19
C CYS A 119 -8.42 -3.37 -13.85
N ARG A 120 -7.11 -3.66 -13.79
CA ARG A 120 -6.52 -4.87 -14.39
C ARG A 120 -7.00 -6.16 -13.72
N SER A 121 -7.40 -6.10 -12.45
CA SER A 121 -7.83 -7.28 -11.69
C SER A 121 -9.26 -7.71 -11.98
N CYS A 122 -10.21 -6.76 -12.08
CA CYS A 122 -11.61 -7.11 -12.33
C CYS A 122 -12.10 -6.84 -13.76
N GLY A 123 -11.38 -6.04 -14.55
CA GLY A 123 -11.76 -5.69 -15.92
C GLY A 123 -13.06 -4.90 -16.08
N ALA A 124 -13.74 -4.54 -14.98
CA ALA A 124 -15.12 -4.09 -15.02
C ALA A 124 -15.39 -2.73 -14.33
N ALA A 125 -14.46 -2.24 -13.50
CA ALA A 125 -14.54 -0.93 -12.88
C ALA A 125 -13.31 -0.09 -13.24
N ARG A 126 -13.45 1.23 -13.19
CA ARG A 126 -12.32 2.16 -13.31
C ARG A 126 -11.64 2.31 -11.95
N VAL A 127 -10.33 2.53 -11.97
CA VAL A 127 -9.57 2.89 -10.77
C VAL A 127 -9.93 4.31 -10.39
N GLU A 128 -10.35 4.48 -9.15
CA GLU A 128 -10.73 5.76 -8.58
C GLU A 128 -9.52 6.42 -7.90
N ARG A 129 -9.54 7.75 -7.87
CA ARG A 129 -8.53 8.56 -7.22
C ARG A 129 -9.19 9.47 -6.20
N ILE A 130 -8.76 9.36 -4.94
CA ILE A 130 -9.13 10.28 -3.85
C ILE A 130 -7.88 10.92 -3.25
N VAL A 131 -8.09 11.89 -2.36
CA VAL A 131 -7.03 12.52 -1.57
C VAL A 131 -7.26 12.19 -0.10
N GLN A 132 -6.28 11.55 0.53
CA GLN A 132 -6.28 11.23 1.96
C GLN A 132 -5.02 11.80 2.60
N ALA A 133 -5.16 12.63 3.63
CA ALA A 133 -4.05 13.29 4.32
C ALA A 133 -3.05 13.96 3.35
N GLN A 134 -3.57 14.78 2.42
CA GLN A 134 -2.80 15.50 1.38
C GLN A 134 -2.03 14.60 0.39
N ARG A 135 -2.31 13.30 0.37
CA ARG A 135 -1.68 12.35 -0.56
C ARG A 135 -2.71 11.67 -1.43
N ALA A 136 -2.37 11.51 -2.70
CA ALA A 136 -3.15 10.74 -3.66
C ALA A 136 -3.34 9.29 -3.17
N THR A 137 -4.55 8.76 -3.26
CA THR A 137 -4.82 7.33 -3.11
C THR A 137 -5.55 6.83 -4.33
N PHE A 138 -5.16 5.65 -4.81
CA PHE A 138 -5.78 4.99 -5.95
C PHE A 138 -6.31 3.63 -5.51
N PHE A 139 -7.52 3.29 -5.96
CA PHE A 139 -8.18 2.04 -5.55
C PHE A 139 -9.26 1.64 -6.56
N CYS A 140 -9.77 0.41 -6.46
CA CYS A 140 -10.89 -0.08 -7.25
C CYS A 140 -12.08 -0.39 -6.33
N ALA A 141 -13.16 0.39 -6.43
CA ALA A 141 -14.37 0.23 -5.59
C ALA A 141 -15.08 -1.13 -5.76
N ARG A 142 -14.80 -1.87 -6.85
CA ARG A 142 -15.30 -3.23 -7.04
C ARG A 142 -14.45 -4.29 -6.36
N CYS A 143 -13.13 -4.12 -6.35
CA CYS A 143 -12.19 -5.08 -5.77
C CYS A 143 -12.03 -4.90 -4.25
N GLN A 144 -12.28 -3.70 -3.75
CA GLN A 144 -11.96 -3.30 -2.37
C GLN A 144 -13.23 -2.93 -1.59
N ARG A 145 -13.35 -3.43 -0.35
CA ARG A 145 -14.52 -3.25 0.53
C ARG A 145 -14.14 -2.74 1.92
#